data_AF-A0A956F5S5-F1
#
_entry.id   AF-A0A956F5S5-F1
#
_cell.length_a   1.000
_cell.length_b   1.000
_cell.length_c   1.000
_cell.angle_alpha   90.00
_cell.angle_beta   90.00
_cell.angle_gamma   90.00
#
_symmetry.space_group_name_H-M   'P 1'
#
loop_
_entity.id
_entity.type
_entity.pdbx_description
1 polymer ?
#
loop_
_entity_poly.entity_id
_entity_poly.type
_entity_poly.pdbx_seq_one_letter_code
_entity_poly.pdbx_strand_id
1 'polypeptide(L)'
;MRYRSRLGERTPELLEQAGALVIGLAETVDASLERLGPAATLADALGARRRAETIRFSRASLRALLSPEITPGTLLAGGFTLFDVYPASHNQEREGARLELALEFQRLADEQRLIATIGPRTPGGRAFAETEHFSLGYLTLGRSEPEGAEALLRQLALVLALRDHGELEVIFPDTLADVKLPLLGPAASPAAAPRIDATLNLAISADCGQACRFCSVRELAAPTEDDDAQFTRYLADLSESRAKGITRLRLNGYDPLAYPRVAEVLRFAVEIGFDDLHVFSPATLLADAEFCEQLVGIAPAKRQFYVPLYGVDADIHDAVVGTPGAHSKVLRALENLVQLSGPEAVTLITAVTRTAVGELPRLREYARQRGFAFAAHMPYPSSESRSDHFFTECPQQSEVARTLADAGNPLIVRGVAPCVAFREYLSRGIGLRSWLSLDPRMSGVPGAEYRSKAFRHGAGDRDRGAFAASTVECPHASNCALREPCGGELLRAYLERFGSDEFRAVGLTDLLLSVNATPGDPLSCDAGLELRAR
;
A
#
# COMPACT_ATOMS: atom_id res chain seq x y z
N MET A 1 32.42 9.11 -14.33
CA MET A 1 31.39 8.07 -14.49
C MET A 1 32.06 6.69 -14.45
N ARG A 2 31.60 5.79 -13.57
CA ARG A 2 32.00 4.37 -13.62
C ARG A 2 30.82 3.59 -14.22
N TYR A 3 31.05 2.93 -15.36
CA TYR A 3 30.07 2.11 -16.04
C TYR A 3 30.30 0.64 -15.69
N ARG A 4 29.24 -0.07 -15.27
CA ARG A 4 29.27 -1.53 -15.09
C ARG A 4 28.30 -2.17 -16.08
N SER A 5 28.63 -2.20 -17.36
CA SER A 5 28.04 -3.23 -18.23
C SER A 5 28.65 -4.59 -17.90
N ARG A 6 27.95 -5.66 -18.26
CA ARG A 6 28.65 -6.90 -18.62
C ARG A 6 29.65 -6.52 -19.71
N LEU A 7 30.95 -6.60 -19.42
CA LEU A 7 31.98 -6.62 -20.45
C LEU A 7 31.84 -7.94 -21.22
N GLY A 8 30.78 -8.03 -22.03
CA GLY A 8 30.74 -8.90 -23.19
C GLY A 8 31.67 -8.33 -24.26
N GLU A 9 32.10 -9.19 -25.18
CA GLU A 9 33.01 -8.84 -26.27
C GLU A 9 32.56 -7.57 -27.02
N ARG A 10 33.52 -6.77 -27.48
CA ARG A 10 33.27 -5.57 -28.28
C ARG A 10 32.73 -5.99 -29.65
N THR A 11 31.41 -6.09 -29.80
CA THR A 11 30.79 -6.39 -31.09
C THR A 11 30.58 -5.12 -31.92
N PRO A 12 30.50 -5.22 -33.26
CA PRO A 12 30.18 -4.09 -34.14
C PRO A 12 28.87 -3.40 -33.78
N GLU A 13 27.87 -4.15 -33.32
CA GLU A 13 26.55 -3.64 -32.93
C GLU A 13 26.65 -2.76 -31.68
N LEU A 14 27.51 -3.11 -30.72
CA LEU A 14 27.79 -2.29 -29.53
C LEU A 14 28.49 -0.97 -29.87
N LEU A 15 29.35 -0.97 -30.88
CA LEU A 15 30.01 0.24 -31.39
C LEU A 15 29.03 1.13 -32.15
N GLU A 16 28.13 0.54 -32.93
CA GLU A 16 27.06 1.26 -33.63
C GLU A 16 26.08 1.89 -32.64
N GLN A 17 25.65 1.15 -31.61
CA GLN A 17 24.79 1.67 -30.54
C GLN A 17 25.47 2.78 -29.72
N ALA A 18 26.77 2.65 -29.44
CA ALA A 18 27.53 3.72 -28.79
C ALA A 18 27.64 4.95 -29.71
N GLY A 19 27.83 4.76 -31.02
CA GLY A 19 27.82 5.83 -32.02
C GLY A 19 26.48 6.55 -32.09
N ALA A 20 25.38 5.82 -32.17
CA ALA A 20 24.03 6.36 -32.17
C ALA A 20 23.72 7.16 -30.89
N LEU A 21 24.22 6.71 -29.73
CA LEU A 21 24.07 7.43 -28.46
C LEU A 21 24.89 8.74 -28.42
N VAL A 22 26.12 8.72 -28.95
CA VAL A 22 26.96 9.93 -29.06
C VAL A 22 26.33 10.94 -30.02
N ILE A 23 25.76 10.47 -31.14
CA ILE A 23 25.06 11.32 -32.11
C ILE A 23 23.79 11.90 -31.49
N GLY A 24 22.95 11.09 -30.85
CA GLY A 24 21.73 11.57 -30.20
C GLY A 24 22.01 12.58 -29.07
N LEU A 25 23.14 12.43 -28.36
CA LEU A 25 23.59 13.44 -27.40
C LEU A 25 24.00 14.75 -28.09
N ALA A 26 24.78 14.67 -29.17
CA ALA A 26 25.21 15.84 -29.92
C ALA A 26 23.99 16.61 -30.46
N GLU A 27 23.01 15.90 -31.04
CA GLU A 27 21.75 16.50 -31.52
C GLU A 27 20.96 17.17 -30.38
N THR A 28 20.93 16.57 -29.19
CA THR A 28 20.26 17.14 -28.02
C THR A 28 20.97 18.41 -27.53
N VAL A 29 22.30 18.41 -27.52
CA VAL A 29 23.13 19.56 -27.15
C VAL A 29 22.94 20.69 -28.16
N ASP A 30 22.97 20.38 -29.46
CA ASP A 30 22.76 21.34 -30.54
C ASP A 30 21.37 21.98 -30.45
N ALA A 31 20.31 21.19 -30.25
CA ALA A 31 18.96 21.70 -30.03
C ALA A 31 18.85 22.59 -28.78
N SER A 32 19.57 22.26 -27.70
CA SER A 32 19.64 23.09 -26.49
C SER A 32 20.37 24.42 -26.74
N LEU A 33 21.48 24.40 -27.49
CA LEU A 33 22.21 25.62 -27.88
C LEU A 33 21.35 26.53 -28.77
N GLU A 34 20.64 25.96 -29.74
CA GLU A 34 19.70 26.70 -30.60
C GLU A 34 18.60 27.39 -29.78
N ARG A 35 18.04 26.69 -28.79
CA ARG A 35 17.00 27.23 -27.91
C ARG A 35 17.51 28.31 -26.95
N LEU A 36 18.73 28.18 -26.43
CA LEU A 36 19.33 29.13 -25.48
C LEU A 36 19.91 30.38 -26.15
N GLY A 37 20.17 30.31 -27.47
CA GLY A 37 20.61 31.42 -28.29
C GLY A 37 22.14 31.55 -28.41
N PRO A 38 22.63 32.49 -29.24
CA PRO A 38 24.02 32.52 -29.71
C PRO A 38 25.09 32.86 -28.65
N ALA A 39 24.68 33.26 -27.44
CA ALA A 39 25.59 33.50 -26.32
C ALA A 39 25.71 32.29 -25.37
N ALA A 40 24.94 31.22 -25.61
CA ALA A 40 24.96 30.02 -24.80
C ALA A 40 26.25 29.23 -25.02
N THR A 41 26.89 28.84 -23.93
CA THR A 41 28.05 27.94 -23.96
C THR A 41 27.60 26.48 -23.96
N LEU A 42 28.51 25.58 -24.32
CA LEU A 42 28.30 24.14 -24.15
C LEU A 42 27.92 23.78 -22.70
N ALA A 43 28.47 24.51 -21.71
CA ALA A 43 28.11 24.33 -20.31
C ALA A 43 26.65 24.76 -20.01
N ASP A 44 26.14 25.80 -20.67
CA ASP A 44 24.75 26.24 -20.56
C ASP A 44 23.80 25.23 -21.20
N ALA A 45 24.16 24.66 -22.35
CA ALA A 45 23.40 23.61 -23.02
C ALA A 45 23.38 22.29 -22.26
N LEU A 46 24.41 22.00 -21.47
CA LEU A 46 24.47 20.85 -20.58
C LEU A 46 23.83 21.11 -19.20
N GLY A 47 23.35 22.34 -18.96
CA GLY A 47 22.66 22.73 -17.72
C GLY A 47 23.57 22.98 -16.52
N ALA A 48 24.87 23.19 -16.72
CA ALA A 48 25.83 23.44 -15.64
C ALA A 48 25.68 24.87 -15.08
N ARG A 49 24.85 25.04 -14.04
CA ARG A 49 24.89 26.26 -13.23
C ARG A 49 26.09 26.19 -12.28
N ARG A 50 27.19 26.89 -12.60
CA ARG A 50 28.37 27.05 -11.72
C ARG A 50 28.06 27.96 -10.51
N ARG A 51 27.22 27.48 -9.59
CA ARG A 51 27.10 28.02 -8.24
C ARG A 51 27.04 26.85 -7.27
N ALA A 52 27.61 27.05 -6.09
CA ALA A 52 27.34 26.20 -4.94
C ALA A 52 25.84 26.30 -4.62
N GLU A 53 25.06 25.41 -5.23
CA GLU A 53 23.64 25.23 -4.97
C GLU A 53 23.50 24.01 -4.06
N THR A 54 22.84 24.21 -2.92
CA THR A 54 22.43 23.11 -2.06
C THR A 54 21.07 22.60 -2.57
N ILE A 55 21.01 21.35 -3.01
CA ILE A 55 19.77 20.70 -3.44
C ILE A 55 19.31 19.70 -2.38
N ARG A 56 18.03 19.76 -2.00
CA ARG A 56 17.40 18.73 -1.16
C ARG A 56 16.78 17.67 -2.06
N PHE A 57 17.29 16.45 -1.99
CA PHE A 57 16.88 15.37 -2.90
C PHE A 57 15.38 15.07 -2.75
N SER A 58 14.65 15.20 -3.85
CA SER A 58 13.19 15.07 -3.95
C SER A 58 12.78 14.84 -5.41
N ARG A 59 11.51 14.49 -5.65
CA ARG A 59 10.97 14.37 -7.01
C ARG A 59 11.16 15.64 -7.84
N ALA A 60 10.90 16.80 -7.23
CA ALA A 60 11.03 18.09 -7.89
C ALA A 60 12.48 18.40 -8.24
N SER A 61 13.42 18.14 -7.32
CA SER A 61 14.85 18.39 -7.57
C SER A 61 15.42 17.41 -8.60
N LEU A 62 15.00 16.14 -8.59
CA LEU A 62 15.43 15.17 -9.61
C LEU A 62 14.85 15.51 -10.99
N ARG A 63 13.57 15.88 -11.09
CA ARG A 63 12.99 16.37 -12.35
C ARG A 63 13.69 17.63 -12.85
N ALA A 64 14.10 18.53 -11.96
CA ALA A 64 14.91 19.69 -12.33
C ALA A 64 16.30 19.29 -12.84
N LEU A 65 16.96 18.31 -12.19
CA LEU A 65 18.24 17.76 -12.64
C LEU A 65 18.15 17.02 -13.98
N LEU A 66 16.97 16.58 -14.41
CA LEU A 66 16.78 15.85 -15.66
C LEU A 66 16.17 16.71 -16.78
N SER A 67 15.66 17.89 -16.45
CA SER A 67 15.01 18.81 -17.39
C SER A 67 16.03 19.71 -18.09
N PRO A 68 15.87 20.04 -19.38
CA PRO A 68 14.72 19.70 -20.24
C PRO A 68 14.80 18.34 -20.96
N GLU A 69 15.95 17.68 -20.97
CA GLU A 69 16.28 16.55 -21.85
C GLU A 69 15.47 15.29 -21.55
N ILE A 70 15.08 15.09 -20.29
CA ILE A 70 14.27 13.96 -19.85
C ILE A 70 13.06 14.51 -19.10
N THR A 71 12.04 14.87 -19.88
CA THR A 71 10.74 15.34 -19.38
C THR A 71 9.59 14.54 -20.02
N PRO A 72 8.41 14.47 -19.38
CA PRO A 72 7.27 13.77 -19.96
C PRO A 72 6.93 14.29 -21.36
N GLY A 73 6.77 13.38 -22.32
CA GLY A 73 6.48 13.71 -23.73
C GLY A 73 7.73 13.94 -24.60
N THR A 74 8.93 13.93 -24.03
CA THR A 74 10.18 13.93 -24.82
C THR A 74 10.48 12.52 -25.33
N LEU A 75 10.80 12.39 -26.61
CA LEU A 75 11.24 11.12 -27.20
C LEU A 75 12.70 10.85 -26.82
N LEU A 76 12.92 9.73 -26.14
CA LEU A 76 14.22 9.28 -25.62
C LEU A 76 14.76 8.11 -26.43
N ALA A 77 16.04 7.78 -26.21
CA ALA A 77 16.70 6.65 -26.86
C ALA A 77 15.90 5.35 -26.68
N GLY A 78 15.84 4.53 -27.72
CA GLY A 78 15.04 3.29 -27.74
C GLY A 78 13.52 3.50 -27.90
N GLY A 79 13.06 4.72 -28.22
CA GLY A 79 11.64 5.02 -28.45
C GLY A 79 10.83 5.16 -27.15
N PHE A 80 11.51 5.47 -26.05
CA PHE A 80 10.89 5.64 -24.74
C PHE A 80 10.44 7.08 -24.50
N THR A 81 9.46 7.27 -23.64
CA THR A 81 9.14 8.55 -23.01
C THR A 81 9.15 8.38 -21.49
N LEU A 82 9.56 9.41 -20.77
CA LEU A 82 9.38 9.46 -19.32
C LEU A 82 7.87 9.52 -19.03
N PHE A 83 7.37 8.55 -18.28
CA PHE A 83 5.98 8.49 -17.87
C PHE A 83 5.80 9.14 -16.50
N ASP A 84 6.58 8.73 -15.50
CA ASP A 84 6.52 9.29 -14.15
C ASP A 84 7.84 9.18 -13.36
N VAL A 85 7.93 9.93 -12.26
CA VAL A 85 9.01 9.90 -11.26
C VAL A 85 8.38 9.86 -9.87
N TYR A 86 8.58 8.77 -9.14
CA TYR A 86 7.98 8.52 -7.83
C TYR A 86 9.02 7.96 -6.84
N PRO A 87 8.80 8.04 -5.52
CA PRO A 87 9.70 7.39 -4.57
C PRO A 87 9.67 5.87 -4.75
N ALA A 88 10.84 5.23 -4.82
CA ALA A 88 10.97 3.79 -4.92
C ALA A 88 10.58 3.14 -3.57
N SER A 89 9.28 3.02 -3.31
CA SER A 89 8.69 2.49 -2.07
C SER A 89 9.10 1.04 -1.75
N HIS A 90 9.73 0.34 -2.69
CA HIS A 90 10.10 -1.06 -2.60
C HIS A 90 11.36 -1.29 -1.72
N ASN A 91 12.10 -0.22 -1.39
CA ASN A 91 13.33 -0.26 -0.60
C ASN A 91 13.30 0.65 0.63
N GLN A 92 12.18 1.31 0.93
CA GLN A 92 12.19 2.46 1.84
C GLN A 92 12.43 2.15 3.31
N GLU A 93 12.57 0.89 3.71
CA GLU A 93 12.83 0.56 5.12
C GLU A 93 13.92 -0.50 5.32
N ARG A 94 15.08 -0.28 4.68
CA ARG A 94 16.34 -0.68 5.33
C ARG A 94 16.70 0.41 6.34
N GLU A 95 17.06 0.05 7.56
CA GLU A 95 17.63 1.01 8.53
C GLU A 95 18.74 1.84 7.86
N GLY A 96 18.58 3.17 7.83
CA GLY A 96 19.50 4.08 7.13
C GLY A 96 19.29 4.26 5.62
N ALA A 97 18.17 3.77 5.06
CA ALA A 97 17.83 3.98 3.65
C ALA A 97 17.53 5.46 3.37
N ARG A 98 18.43 6.12 2.63
CA ARG A 98 18.18 7.45 2.08
C ARG A 98 17.19 7.34 0.92
N LEU A 99 16.39 8.39 0.71
CA LEU A 99 15.40 8.48 -0.36
C LEU A 99 15.97 7.99 -1.72
N GLU A 100 15.32 7.00 -2.32
CA GLU A 100 15.52 6.53 -3.70
C GLU A 100 14.26 6.86 -4.52
N LEU A 101 14.44 7.31 -5.76
CA LEU A 101 13.37 7.67 -6.69
C LEU A 101 13.38 6.72 -7.88
N ALA A 102 12.23 6.15 -8.21
CA ALA A 102 12.00 5.38 -9.43
C ALA A 102 11.54 6.32 -10.56
N LEU A 103 12.03 6.06 -11.77
CA LEU A 103 11.64 6.71 -13.01
C LEU A 103 11.05 5.65 -13.92
N GLU A 104 9.78 5.79 -14.25
CA GLU A 104 9.08 4.89 -15.14
C GLU A 104 9.12 5.45 -16.56
N PHE A 105 9.62 4.62 -17.47
CA PHE A 105 9.67 4.89 -18.90
C PHE A 105 8.76 3.92 -19.63
N GLN A 106 8.03 4.43 -20.61
CA GLN A 106 7.17 3.63 -21.48
C GLN A 106 7.67 3.72 -22.91
N ARG A 107 7.80 2.58 -23.59
CA ARG A 107 8.13 2.54 -25.02
C ARG A 107 6.88 2.76 -25.85
N LEU A 108 6.95 3.68 -26.81
CA LEU A 108 5.78 4.06 -27.62
C LEU A 108 5.33 2.98 -28.60
N ALA A 109 6.24 2.09 -29.02
CA ALA A 109 5.95 1.09 -30.04
C ALA A 109 5.03 -0.05 -29.55
N ASP A 110 5.13 -0.43 -28.27
CA ASP A 110 4.47 -1.62 -27.73
C ASP A 110 4.14 -1.53 -26.22
N GLU A 111 4.21 -0.32 -25.67
CA GLU A 111 3.84 -0.02 -24.29
C GLU A 111 4.67 -0.74 -23.20
N GLN A 112 5.79 -1.36 -23.57
CA GLN A 112 6.70 -1.98 -22.61
C GLN A 112 7.29 -0.94 -21.66
N ARG A 113 7.43 -1.34 -20.39
CA ARG A 113 7.88 -0.47 -19.30
C ARG A 113 9.29 -0.80 -18.87
N LEU A 114 10.07 0.24 -18.57
CA LEU A 114 11.37 0.15 -17.92
C LEU A 114 11.36 1.06 -16.69
N ILE A 115 11.79 0.53 -15.55
CA ILE A 115 11.89 1.31 -14.32
C ILE A 115 13.37 1.48 -13.97
N ALA A 116 13.85 2.72 -14.00
CA ALA A 116 15.17 3.08 -13.49
C ALA A 116 15.05 3.59 -12.05
N THR A 117 16.08 3.39 -11.23
CA THR A 117 16.11 3.93 -9.85
C THR A 117 17.31 4.84 -9.64
N ILE A 118 17.11 5.97 -8.97
CA ILE A 118 18.16 6.93 -8.64
C ILE A 118 18.12 7.15 -7.13
N GLY A 119 19.22 6.82 -6.46
CA GLY A 119 19.40 6.97 -5.02
C GLY A 119 20.78 7.51 -4.68
N PRO A 120 21.12 7.62 -3.37
CA PRO A 120 22.46 8.03 -2.96
C PRO A 120 23.53 7.08 -3.51
N ARG A 121 24.70 7.63 -3.83
CA ARG A 121 25.85 6.82 -4.21
C ARG A 121 26.21 5.87 -3.07
N THR A 122 26.32 4.59 -3.41
CA THR A 122 26.67 3.51 -2.48
C THR A 122 27.95 2.83 -2.97
N PRO A 123 29.13 3.17 -2.43
CA PRO A 123 30.39 2.61 -2.90
C PRO A 123 30.39 1.07 -2.85
N GLY A 124 30.54 0.43 -4.01
CA GLY A 124 30.59 -1.03 -4.13
C GLY A 124 29.23 -1.72 -4.35
N GLY A 125 28.13 -0.97 -4.41
CA GLY A 125 26.79 -1.50 -4.72
C GLY A 125 26.65 -2.04 -6.15
N ARG A 126 25.55 -2.75 -6.43
CA ARG A 126 25.15 -3.12 -7.80
C ARG A 126 24.38 -1.93 -8.40
N ALA A 127 25.07 -1.07 -9.14
CA ALA A 127 24.50 0.02 -9.92
C ALA A 127 24.89 -0.12 -11.39
N PHE A 128 24.02 0.30 -12.30
CA PHE A 128 24.29 0.42 -13.73
C PHE A 128 25.33 1.51 -14.00
N ALA A 129 25.17 2.67 -13.33
CA ALA A 129 26.13 3.75 -13.35
C ALA A 129 26.22 4.46 -12.00
N GLU A 130 27.40 5.03 -11.71
CA GLU A 130 27.63 5.90 -10.55
C GLU A 130 28.13 7.27 -11.01
N THR A 131 27.57 8.31 -10.38
CA THR A 131 27.95 9.73 -10.52
C THR A 131 28.59 10.22 -9.21
N GLU A 132 28.72 11.53 -9.00
CA GLU A 132 29.37 12.07 -7.81
C GLU A 132 28.58 11.74 -6.53
N HIS A 133 27.28 12.03 -6.52
CA HIS A 133 26.36 11.86 -5.40
C HIS A 133 25.31 10.76 -5.61
N PHE A 134 25.03 10.32 -6.85
CA PHE A 134 23.98 9.34 -7.15
C PHE A 134 24.47 7.96 -7.63
N SER A 135 23.66 6.94 -7.34
CA SER A 135 23.71 5.61 -7.97
C SER A 135 22.47 5.45 -8.87
N LEU A 136 22.68 5.01 -10.11
CA LEU A 136 21.63 4.64 -11.05
C LEU A 136 21.50 3.11 -11.12
N GLY A 137 20.33 2.59 -10.77
CA GLY A 137 19.92 1.20 -10.95
C GLY A 137 18.78 1.07 -11.97
N TYR A 138 18.37 -0.17 -12.25
CA TYR A 138 17.18 -0.46 -13.04
C TYR A 138 16.59 -1.81 -12.62
N LEU A 139 15.29 -1.96 -12.81
CA LEU A 139 14.53 -3.15 -12.46
C LEU A 139 13.99 -3.79 -13.74
N THR A 140 14.32 -5.06 -13.96
CA THR A 140 13.79 -5.85 -15.08
C THR A 140 12.50 -6.59 -14.72
N LEU A 141 12.11 -6.59 -13.43
CA LEU A 141 10.87 -7.19 -12.91
C LEU A 141 10.60 -8.62 -13.45
N GLY A 142 11.65 -9.42 -13.63
CA GLY A 142 11.56 -10.81 -14.13
C GLY A 142 11.27 -10.95 -15.63
N ARG A 143 11.22 -9.85 -16.41
CA ARG A 143 11.08 -9.85 -17.87
C ARG A 143 12.44 -9.68 -18.56
N SER A 144 12.54 -10.10 -19.82
CA SER A 144 13.68 -9.72 -20.67
C SER A 144 13.73 -8.20 -20.82
N GLU A 145 14.93 -7.64 -20.77
CA GLU A 145 15.13 -6.20 -21.00
C GLU A 145 14.49 -5.78 -22.32
N PRO A 146 13.61 -4.76 -22.33
CA PRO A 146 13.06 -4.23 -23.57
C PRO A 146 14.18 -3.79 -24.51
N GLU A 147 14.03 -4.05 -25.81
CA GLU A 147 14.91 -3.48 -26.83
C GLU A 147 15.06 -1.95 -26.65
N GLY A 148 16.31 -1.45 -26.65
CA GLY A 148 16.63 -0.05 -26.40
C GLY A 148 16.76 0.36 -24.93
N ALA A 149 16.49 -0.53 -23.96
CA ALA A 149 16.60 -0.21 -22.52
C ALA A 149 18.02 0.22 -22.12
N GLU A 150 19.06 -0.44 -22.63
CA GLU A 150 20.45 -0.07 -22.32
C GLU A 150 20.80 1.33 -22.86
N ALA A 151 20.31 1.69 -24.06
CA ALA A 151 20.53 3.01 -24.64
C ALA A 151 19.85 4.12 -23.81
N LEU A 152 18.61 3.88 -23.36
CA LEU A 152 17.90 4.77 -22.46
C LEU A 152 18.64 4.95 -21.13
N LEU A 153 19.07 3.85 -20.48
CA LEU A 153 19.79 3.91 -19.21
C LEU A 153 21.13 4.64 -19.35
N ARG A 154 21.84 4.49 -20.48
CA ARG A 154 23.07 5.25 -20.78
C ARG A 154 22.79 6.74 -20.96
N GLN A 155 21.72 7.10 -21.68
CA GLN A 155 21.31 8.50 -21.84
C GLN A 155 20.98 9.13 -20.48
N LEU A 156 20.20 8.45 -19.65
CA LEU A 156 19.85 8.89 -18.29
C LEU A 156 21.10 9.06 -17.41
N ALA A 157 22.00 8.08 -17.43
CA ALA A 157 23.22 8.11 -16.65
C ALA A 157 24.13 9.29 -17.05
N LEU A 158 24.19 9.61 -18.35
CA LEU A 158 24.99 10.69 -18.88
C LEU A 158 24.43 12.07 -18.52
N VAL A 159 23.12 12.29 -18.69
CA VAL A 159 22.45 13.54 -18.25
C VAL A 159 22.68 13.77 -16.76
N LEU A 160 22.56 12.71 -15.95
CA LEU A 160 22.82 12.79 -14.52
C LEU A 160 24.29 13.14 -14.22
N ALA A 161 25.25 12.50 -14.91
CA ALA A 161 26.68 12.74 -14.71
C ALA A 161 27.14 14.15 -15.09
N LEU A 162 26.48 14.80 -16.03
CA LEU A 162 26.77 16.18 -16.45
C LEU A 162 26.38 17.22 -15.40
N ARG A 163 25.41 16.88 -14.54
CA ARG A 163 24.79 17.80 -13.57
C ARG A 163 25.12 17.45 -12.12
N ASP A 164 25.58 16.23 -11.88
CA ASP A 164 26.04 15.76 -10.59
C ASP A 164 27.57 15.90 -10.47
N HIS A 165 28.03 17.05 -9.97
CA HIS A 165 29.45 17.43 -9.87
C HIS A 165 29.87 17.81 -8.44
N GLY A 166 31.17 17.80 -8.14
CA GLY A 166 31.70 17.99 -6.78
C GLY A 166 31.41 19.34 -6.10
N GLU A 167 31.02 20.37 -6.85
CA GLU A 167 30.60 21.68 -6.29
C GLU A 167 29.12 21.73 -5.88
N LEU A 168 28.34 20.67 -6.14
CA LEU A 168 26.93 20.55 -5.80
C LEU A 168 26.81 19.94 -4.39
N GLU A 169 26.07 20.57 -3.48
CA GLU A 169 25.78 19.97 -2.18
C GLU A 169 24.41 19.28 -2.22
N VAL A 170 24.37 17.95 -2.07
CA VAL A 170 23.11 17.18 -2.08
C VAL A 170 22.73 16.73 -0.68
N ILE A 171 21.63 17.28 -0.15
CA ILE A 171 21.05 16.86 1.12
C ILE A 171 20.04 15.74 0.88
N PHE A 172 20.35 14.55 1.36
CA PHE A 172 19.41 13.43 1.43
C PHE A 172 18.69 13.48 2.79
N PRO A 173 17.34 13.63 2.83
CA PRO A 173 16.61 13.64 4.10
C PRO A 173 16.60 12.24 4.76
N ASP A 174 16.79 12.19 6.08
CA ASP A 174 16.67 10.97 6.91
C ASP A 174 15.20 10.65 7.22
N THR A 175 14.85 9.35 7.25
CA THR A 175 13.52 8.84 7.64
C THR A 175 13.47 8.21 9.04
N LEU A 176 14.48 8.40 9.90
CA LEU A 176 14.53 8.26 11.38
C LEU A 176 15.88 7.65 11.82
N ALA A 177 16.55 8.28 12.79
CA ALA A 177 17.83 7.85 13.38
C ALA A 177 17.64 7.32 14.81
N ASP A 178 18.09 6.10 15.11
CA ASP A 178 19.01 5.76 16.21
C ASP A 178 19.16 4.24 16.47
N VAL A 179 20.37 3.86 16.89
CA VAL A 179 20.82 2.66 17.64
C VAL A 179 21.62 1.55 16.90
N LYS A 180 22.74 1.21 17.54
CA LYS A 180 23.80 0.25 17.21
C LYS A 180 23.38 -1.21 17.41
N LEU A 181 23.91 -2.07 16.53
CA LEU A 181 23.99 -3.52 16.66
C LEU A 181 24.82 -3.97 17.89
N PRO A 182 24.44 -5.09 18.53
CA PRO A 182 25.39 -6.00 19.12
C PRO A 182 25.43 -7.35 18.39
N LEU A 183 26.65 -7.89 18.37
CA LEU A 183 27.09 -9.13 17.76
C LEU A 183 26.40 -10.40 18.32
N LEU A 184 26.41 -11.41 17.45
CA LEU A 184 26.05 -12.82 17.67
C LEU A 184 26.59 -13.41 18.99
N GLY A 185 25.72 -14.16 19.66
CA GLY A 185 26.05 -15.18 20.66
C GLY A 185 25.14 -16.40 20.47
N PRO A 186 25.57 -17.61 20.88
CA PRO A 186 24.94 -18.86 20.47
C PRO A 186 23.57 -19.08 21.13
N ALA A 187 22.73 -19.81 20.40
CA ALA A 187 21.36 -20.16 20.76
C ALA A 187 21.26 -20.76 22.17
N ALA A 188 20.42 -20.15 23.01
CA ALA A 188 19.95 -20.74 24.25
C ALA A 188 18.54 -21.32 24.05
N SER A 189 18.34 -22.51 24.63
CA SER A 189 17.08 -23.25 24.69
C SER A 189 15.91 -22.41 25.23
N PRO A 190 14.67 -22.55 24.73
CA PRO A 190 13.60 -21.62 25.01
C PRO A 190 13.08 -21.76 26.44
N ALA A 191 13.41 -20.78 27.28
CA ALA A 191 12.52 -20.38 28.37
C ALA A 191 11.33 -19.61 27.78
N ALA A 192 10.14 -19.78 28.35
CA ALA A 192 8.92 -19.13 27.87
C ALA A 192 9.06 -17.59 27.88
N ALA A 193 9.15 -16.98 26.70
CA ALA A 193 9.17 -15.53 26.55
C ALA A 193 7.84 -14.93 27.04
N PRO A 194 7.86 -13.73 27.67
CA PRO A 194 6.64 -13.06 28.10
C PRO A 194 5.73 -12.75 26.89
N ARG A 195 4.44 -13.01 27.04
CA ARG A 195 3.44 -12.75 25.97
C ARG A 195 3.36 -11.25 25.68
N ILE A 196 3.44 -10.87 24.40
CA ILE A 196 3.23 -9.50 23.93
C ILE A 196 1.92 -9.47 23.12
N ASP A 197 1.03 -8.50 23.40
CA ASP A 197 -0.21 -8.27 22.63
C ASP A 197 0.09 -7.55 21.31
N ALA A 198 0.79 -8.25 20.43
CA ALA A 198 1.06 -7.86 19.05
C ALA A 198 0.68 -9.01 18.12
N THR A 199 0.46 -8.69 16.85
CA THR A 199 0.11 -9.67 15.81
C THR A 199 1.22 -9.77 14.78
N LEU A 200 1.69 -10.98 14.49
CA LEU A 200 2.52 -11.21 13.30
C LEU A 200 1.60 -11.20 12.07
N ASN A 201 1.78 -10.25 11.17
CA ASN A 201 1.15 -10.26 9.85
C ASN A 201 2.09 -10.93 8.85
N LEU A 202 1.90 -12.23 8.63
CA LEU A 202 2.65 -13.01 7.64
C LEU A 202 1.98 -12.82 6.27
N ALA A 203 2.59 -12.02 5.41
CA ALA A 203 2.09 -11.74 4.07
C ALA A 203 2.61 -12.80 3.09
N ILE A 204 1.72 -13.67 2.63
CA ILE A 204 1.96 -14.71 1.63
C ILE A 204 1.18 -14.32 0.37
N SER A 205 1.91 -13.90 -0.64
CA SER A 205 1.35 -13.39 -1.88
C SER A 205 1.36 -14.50 -2.94
N ALA A 206 0.44 -15.47 -2.86
CA ALA A 206 0.34 -16.57 -3.84
C ALA A 206 -0.75 -16.28 -4.89
N ASP A 207 -0.61 -16.86 -6.09
CA ASP A 207 -1.45 -16.54 -7.27
C ASP A 207 -2.95 -16.69 -6.98
N CYS A 208 -3.65 -15.55 -6.96
CA CYS A 208 -5.05 -15.49 -6.58
C CYS A 208 -5.93 -15.69 -7.81
N GLY A 209 -6.90 -16.59 -7.68
CA GLY A 209 -7.87 -16.87 -8.74
C GLY A 209 -8.92 -15.78 -8.97
N GLN A 210 -8.75 -14.58 -8.40
CA GLN A 210 -9.65 -13.43 -8.58
C GLN A 210 -8.95 -12.25 -9.28
N ALA A 211 -9.75 -11.42 -9.94
CA ALA A 211 -9.31 -10.22 -10.65
C ALA A 211 -10.11 -8.99 -10.20
N CYS A 212 -10.10 -8.75 -8.88
CA CYS A 212 -10.94 -7.75 -8.24
C CYS A 212 -10.73 -6.36 -8.83
N ARG A 213 -11.83 -5.70 -9.19
CA ARG A 213 -11.83 -4.37 -9.83
C ARG A 213 -11.14 -3.28 -9.04
N PHE A 214 -11.03 -3.45 -7.73
CA PHE A 214 -10.45 -2.48 -6.79
C PHE A 214 -9.03 -2.85 -6.33
N CYS A 215 -8.53 -4.05 -6.64
CA CYS A 215 -7.25 -4.54 -6.17
C CYS A 215 -6.19 -4.36 -7.27
N SER A 216 -5.12 -3.63 -6.98
CA SER A 216 -3.96 -3.49 -7.89
C SER A 216 -2.75 -4.30 -7.42
N VAL A 217 -2.86 -5.03 -6.30
CA VAL A 217 -1.72 -5.76 -5.70
C VAL A 217 -1.09 -6.76 -6.67
N ARG A 218 -1.89 -7.51 -7.44
CA ARG A 218 -1.39 -8.51 -8.41
C ARG A 218 -0.65 -7.86 -9.59
N GLU A 219 -0.92 -6.60 -9.87
CA GLU A 219 -0.23 -5.83 -10.92
C GLU A 219 1.08 -5.23 -10.42
N LEU A 220 1.18 -4.99 -9.11
CA LEU A 220 2.32 -4.36 -8.46
C LEU A 220 3.34 -5.38 -7.91
N ALA A 221 2.89 -6.59 -7.56
CA ALA A 221 3.74 -7.63 -6.99
C ALA A 221 3.47 -8.99 -7.64
N ALA A 222 4.54 -9.67 -8.05
CA ALA A 222 4.47 -11.03 -8.55
C ALA A 222 4.13 -12.02 -7.43
N PRO A 223 3.53 -13.17 -7.78
CA PRO A 223 3.40 -14.28 -6.85
C PRO A 223 4.73 -14.70 -6.25
N THR A 224 4.66 -15.02 -4.98
CA THR A 224 5.75 -15.63 -4.24
C THR A 224 6.03 -17.00 -4.83
N GLU A 225 7.28 -17.21 -5.24
CA GLU A 225 7.72 -18.52 -5.74
C GLU A 225 7.68 -19.55 -4.61
N ASP A 226 7.23 -20.76 -4.95
CA ASP A 226 7.26 -21.90 -4.05
C ASP A 226 8.65 -22.55 -4.07
N ASP A 227 9.64 -21.86 -3.47
CA ASP A 227 11.01 -22.35 -3.35
C ASP A 227 11.43 -22.52 -1.88
N ASP A 228 12.44 -23.35 -1.63
CA ASP A 228 12.88 -23.68 -0.27
C ASP A 228 13.43 -22.48 0.49
N ALA A 229 14.03 -21.50 -0.20
CA ALA A 229 14.56 -20.31 0.44
C ALA A 229 13.42 -19.45 1.00
N GLN A 230 12.35 -19.28 0.23
CA GLN A 230 11.17 -18.52 0.62
C GLN A 230 10.37 -19.21 1.73
N PHE A 231 10.18 -20.52 1.63
CA PHE A 231 9.56 -21.28 2.72
C PHE A 231 10.36 -21.18 4.02
N THR A 232 11.69 -21.30 3.94
CA THR A 232 12.59 -21.13 5.09
C THR A 232 12.43 -19.73 5.71
N ARG A 233 12.24 -18.68 4.90
CA ARG A 233 11.97 -17.32 5.41
C ARG A 233 10.68 -17.26 6.23
N TYR A 234 9.59 -17.87 5.77
CA TYR A 234 8.35 -17.91 6.55
C TYR A 234 8.53 -18.61 7.90
N LEU A 235 9.27 -19.73 7.94
CA LEU A 235 9.55 -20.42 9.20
C LEU A 235 10.45 -19.59 10.14
N ALA A 236 11.42 -18.85 9.57
CA ALA A 236 12.26 -17.93 10.33
C ALA A 236 11.44 -16.78 10.93
N ASP A 237 10.55 -16.16 10.14
CA ASP A 237 9.67 -15.08 10.58
C ASP A 237 8.77 -15.51 11.75
N LEU A 238 8.22 -16.71 11.64
CA LEU A 238 7.43 -17.35 12.70
C LEU A 238 8.28 -17.58 13.96
N SER A 239 9.44 -18.21 13.82
CA SER A 239 10.34 -18.54 14.94
C SER A 239 10.82 -17.31 15.70
N GLU A 240 11.27 -16.28 14.98
CA GLU A 240 11.74 -15.04 15.57
C GLU A 240 10.61 -14.24 16.24
N SER A 241 9.40 -14.26 15.66
CA SER A 241 8.23 -13.62 16.28
C SER A 241 7.81 -14.32 17.56
N ARG A 242 7.88 -15.66 17.59
CA ARG A 242 7.66 -16.43 18.82
C ARG A 242 8.70 -16.15 19.89
N ALA A 243 9.98 -16.05 19.52
CA ALA A 243 11.05 -15.68 20.45
C ALA A 243 10.80 -14.30 21.09
N LYS A 244 10.08 -13.40 20.40
CA LYS A 244 9.63 -12.09 20.90
C LYS A 244 8.31 -12.15 21.69
N GLY A 245 7.73 -13.33 21.92
CA GLY A 245 6.51 -13.50 22.71
C GLY A 245 5.18 -13.26 21.98
N ILE A 246 5.19 -13.09 20.66
CA ILE A 246 3.99 -12.86 19.84
C ILE A 246 3.22 -14.17 19.66
N THR A 247 1.97 -14.27 20.11
CA THR A 247 1.17 -15.51 19.99
C THR A 247 0.06 -15.45 18.93
N ARG A 248 -0.25 -14.26 18.40
CA ARG A 248 -1.25 -14.07 17.34
C ARG A 248 -0.61 -14.04 15.95
N LEU A 249 -1.07 -14.92 15.07
CA LEU A 249 -0.68 -14.98 13.65
C LEU A 249 -1.84 -14.50 12.79
N ARG A 250 -1.57 -13.54 11.90
CA ARG A 250 -2.43 -13.17 10.79
C ARG A 250 -1.81 -13.68 9.48
N LEU A 251 -2.45 -14.66 8.85
CA LEU A 251 -2.16 -15.03 7.46
C LEU A 251 -2.85 -14.00 6.54
N ASN A 252 -2.05 -13.34 5.71
CA ASN A 252 -2.48 -12.24 4.85
C ASN A 252 -1.73 -12.30 3.52
N GLY A 253 -1.94 -11.32 2.64
CA GLY A 253 -1.46 -11.31 1.26
C GLY A 253 -2.65 -11.11 0.34
N TYR A 254 -2.51 -11.37 -0.96
CA TYR A 254 -3.67 -11.31 -1.84
C TYR A 254 -4.44 -12.64 -1.92
N ASP A 255 -3.78 -13.81 -1.86
CA ASP A 255 -4.42 -15.06 -1.40
C ASP A 255 -3.41 -16.01 -0.72
N PRO A 256 -3.26 -15.97 0.61
CA PRO A 256 -2.31 -16.84 1.31
C PRO A 256 -2.68 -18.33 1.24
N LEU A 257 -3.96 -18.66 1.02
CA LEU A 257 -4.42 -20.05 0.98
C LEU A 257 -4.04 -20.74 -0.33
N ALA A 258 -3.70 -19.97 -1.36
CA ALA A 258 -3.22 -20.50 -2.64
C ALA A 258 -1.75 -20.92 -2.61
N TYR A 259 -1.01 -20.63 -1.52
CA TYR A 259 0.37 -21.04 -1.39
C TYR A 259 0.46 -22.56 -1.17
N PRO A 260 1.18 -23.33 -2.01
CA PRO A 260 1.14 -24.80 -1.96
C PRO A 260 1.51 -25.39 -0.59
N ARG A 261 2.45 -24.76 0.12
CA ARG A 261 2.91 -25.18 1.45
C ARG A 261 2.25 -24.44 2.62
N VAL A 262 1.09 -23.79 2.42
CA VAL A 262 0.40 -23.03 3.48
C VAL A 262 0.05 -23.90 4.70
N ALA A 263 -0.35 -25.16 4.48
CA ALA A 263 -0.64 -26.09 5.56
C ALA A 263 0.59 -26.43 6.41
N GLU A 264 1.78 -26.50 5.78
CA GLU A 264 3.05 -26.73 6.48
C GLU A 264 3.47 -25.50 7.29
N VAL A 265 3.32 -24.30 6.72
CA VAL A 265 3.56 -23.03 7.43
C VAL A 265 2.66 -22.93 8.66
N LEU A 266 1.37 -23.21 8.52
CA LEU A 266 0.42 -23.16 9.63
C LEU A 266 0.72 -24.21 10.69
N ARG A 267 1.05 -25.45 10.29
CA ARG A 267 1.41 -26.52 11.23
C ARG A 267 2.62 -26.13 12.06
N PHE A 268 3.68 -25.64 11.41
CA PHE A 268 4.86 -25.16 12.10
C PHE A 268 4.52 -24.03 13.07
N ALA A 269 3.71 -23.04 12.66
CA ALA A 269 3.28 -21.95 13.53
C ALA A 269 2.59 -22.45 14.82
N VAL A 270 1.68 -23.41 14.69
CA VAL A 270 0.98 -24.00 15.83
C VAL A 270 1.94 -24.80 16.72
N GLU A 271 2.84 -25.59 16.13
CA GLU A 271 3.86 -26.37 16.87
C GLU A 271 4.77 -25.47 17.72
N ILE A 272 5.14 -24.28 17.22
CA ILE A 272 5.97 -23.32 17.96
C ILE A 272 5.16 -22.38 18.89
N GLY A 273 3.85 -22.59 19.00
CA GLY A 273 3.00 -21.99 20.01
C GLY A 273 2.27 -20.70 19.63
N PHE A 274 1.98 -20.47 18.34
CA PHE A 274 0.93 -19.52 17.97
C PHE A 274 -0.45 -20.09 18.37
N ASP A 275 -1.19 -19.36 19.19
CA ASP A 275 -2.45 -19.82 19.80
C ASP A 275 -3.69 -19.03 19.33
N ASP A 276 -3.51 -18.03 18.47
CA ASP A 276 -4.56 -17.14 17.95
C ASP A 276 -4.34 -16.89 16.45
N LEU A 277 -5.23 -17.38 15.59
CA LEU A 277 -5.08 -17.34 14.12
C LEU A 277 -6.12 -16.43 13.45
N HIS A 278 -5.68 -15.52 12.61
CA HIS A 278 -6.54 -14.69 11.77
C HIS A 278 -6.21 -14.95 10.29
N VAL A 279 -7.17 -15.37 9.48
CA VAL A 279 -6.97 -15.68 8.06
C VAL A 279 -7.68 -14.66 7.18
N PHE A 280 -6.93 -13.92 6.38
CA PHE A 280 -7.44 -13.01 5.36
C PHE A 280 -7.17 -13.62 3.98
N SER A 281 -8.22 -14.04 3.28
CA SER A 281 -8.16 -14.65 1.95
C SER A 281 -9.50 -14.44 1.23
N PRO A 282 -9.54 -14.45 -0.12
CA PRO A 282 -10.77 -14.65 -0.89
C PRO A 282 -11.65 -15.82 -0.43
N ALA A 283 -11.06 -16.78 0.31
CA ALA A 283 -11.70 -17.96 0.86
C ALA A 283 -12.28 -18.94 -0.18
N THR A 284 -12.15 -18.66 -1.48
CA THR A 284 -12.69 -19.52 -2.54
C THR A 284 -12.10 -20.94 -2.54
N LEU A 285 -10.87 -21.12 -2.05
CA LEU A 285 -10.26 -22.44 -1.90
C LEU A 285 -10.87 -23.27 -0.77
N LEU A 286 -11.46 -22.61 0.24
CA LEU A 286 -12.17 -23.30 1.33
C LEU A 286 -13.54 -23.84 0.90
N ALA A 287 -13.95 -23.60 -0.35
CA ALA A 287 -15.08 -24.28 -0.96
C ALA A 287 -14.82 -25.79 -1.13
N ASP A 288 -13.55 -26.18 -1.29
CA ASP A 288 -13.12 -27.57 -1.23
C ASP A 288 -13.17 -28.06 0.22
N ALA A 289 -14.02 -29.05 0.47
CA ALA A 289 -14.29 -29.51 1.84
C ALA A 289 -13.07 -30.19 2.47
N GLU A 290 -12.31 -30.98 1.70
CA GLU A 290 -11.12 -31.68 2.19
C GLU A 290 -10.02 -30.70 2.59
N PHE A 291 -9.75 -29.69 1.75
CA PHE A 291 -8.80 -28.63 2.08
C PHE A 291 -9.26 -27.79 3.28
N CYS A 292 -10.56 -27.46 3.37
CA CYS A 292 -11.10 -26.74 4.51
C CYS A 292 -10.97 -27.54 5.81
N GLU A 293 -11.30 -28.84 5.78
CA GLU A 293 -11.13 -29.76 6.93
C GLU A 293 -9.66 -29.87 7.35
N GLN A 294 -8.75 -30.03 6.39
CA GLN A 294 -7.31 -30.08 6.65
C GLN A 294 -6.82 -28.80 7.34
N LEU A 295 -7.15 -27.63 6.79
CA LEU A 295 -6.69 -26.35 7.33
C LEU A 295 -7.27 -26.07 8.72
N VAL A 296 -8.57 -26.30 8.92
CA VAL A 296 -9.24 -26.12 10.21
C VAL A 296 -8.74 -27.12 11.24
N GLY A 297 -8.42 -28.35 10.84
CA GLY A 297 -7.86 -29.37 11.73
C GLY A 297 -6.45 -29.04 12.25
N ILE A 298 -5.68 -28.23 11.50
CA ILE A 298 -4.37 -27.72 11.94
C ILE A 298 -4.52 -26.44 12.78
N ALA A 299 -5.50 -25.58 12.45
CA ALA A 299 -5.68 -24.28 13.08
C ALA A 299 -5.93 -24.37 14.60
N PRO A 300 -5.43 -23.40 15.40
CA PRO A 300 -5.71 -23.35 16.83
C PRO A 300 -7.21 -23.15 17.11
N ALA A 301 -7.62 -23.42 18.35
CA ALA A 301 -9.01 -23.24 18.77
C ALA A 301 -9.47 -21.79 18.65
N LYS A 302 -8.60 -20.83 18.98
CA LYS A 302 -8.87 -19.42 18.76
C LYS A 302 -8.48 -19.05 17.33
N ARG A 303 -9.49 -18.92 16.48
CA ARG A 303 -9.33 -18.60 15.05
C ARG A 303 -10.43 -17.69 14.53
N GLN A 304 -10.10 -16.89 13.53
CA GLN A 304 -11.03 -16.01 12.81
C GLN A 304 -10.72 -16.05 11.30
N PHE A 305 -11.75 -16.30 10.49
CA PHE A 305 -11.69 -16.26 9.04
C PHE A 305 -12.39 -15.01 8.54
N TYR A 306 -11.64 -14.15 7.84
CA TYR A 306 -12.13 -12.91 7.28
C TYR A 306 -12.50 -13.15 5.82
N VAL A 307 -13.79 -13.40 5.58
CA VAL A 307 -14.31 -13.83 4.28
C VAL A 307 -14.90 -12.64 3.52
N PRO A 308 -14.34 -12.25 2.37
CA PRO A 308 -14.84 -11.12 1.61
C PRO A 308 -16.12 -11.44 0.85
N LEU A 309 -17.13 -10.57 0.96
CA LEU A 309 -18.36 -10.63 0.17
C LEU A 309 -18.78 -9.21 -0.26
N TYR A 310 -18.98 -9.02 -1.57
CA TYR A 310 -19.27 -7.71 -2.15
C TYR A 310 -20.71 -7.52 -2.63
N GLY A 311 -21.48 -8.60 -2.70
CA GLY A 311 -22.92 -8.57 -2.98
C GLY A 311 -23.56 -9.84 -2.44
N VAL A 312 -24.84 -9.75 -2.07
CA VAL A 312 -25.62 -10.93 -1.64
C VAL A 312 -26.03 -11.78 -2.86
N ASP A 313 -26.07 -11.16 -4.03
CA ASP A 313 -26.35 -11.81 -5.31
C ASP A 313 -25.05 -12.09 -6.08
N ALA A 314 -25.07 -13.17 -6.86
CA ALA A 314 -23.89 -13.67 -7.56
C ALA A 314 -23.37 -12.71 -8.63
N ASP A 315 -24.27 -12.07 -9.38
CA ASP A 315 -23.93 -11.11 -10.43
C ASP A 315 -23.15 -9.91 -9.87
N ILE A 316 -23.55 -9.40 -8.71
CA ILE A 316 -22.87 -8.26 -8.08
C ILE A 316 -21.50 -8.67 -7.52
N HIS A 317 -21.46 -9.77 -6.74
CA HIS A 317 -20.19 -10.24 -6.18
C HIS A 317 -19.18 -10.58 -7.28
N ASP A 318 -19.58 -11.39 -8.26
CA ASP A 318 -18.71 -11.86 -9.34
C ASP A 318 -18.22 -10.69 -10.21
N ALA A 319 -19.05 -9.67 -10.42
CA ALA A 319 -18.66 -8.46 -11.13
C ALA A 319 -17.58 -7.67 -10.37
N VAL A 320 -17.68 -7.55 -9.04
CA VAL A 320 -16.67 -6.84 -8.22
C VAL A 320 -15.34 -7.60 -8.20
N VAL A 321 -15.37 -8.93 -8.05
CA VAL A 321 -14.14 -9.75 -7.98
C VAL A 321 -13.60 -10.14 -9.36
N GLY A 322 -14.33 -9.82 -10.44
CA GLY A 322 -13.91 -10.09 -11.82
C GLY A 322 -13.82 -11.58 -12.15
N THR A 323 -14.57 -12.44 -11.47
CA THR A 323 -14.47 -13.91 -11.62
C THR A 323 -15.83 -14.57 -11.50
N PRO A 324 -16.40 -15.08 -12.61
CA PRO A 324 -17.66 -15.82 -12.60
C PRO A 324 -17.62 -17.06 -11.70
N GLY A 325 -18.66 -17.27 -10.90
CA GLY A 325 -18.80 -18.38 -9.97
C GLY A 325 -18.06 -18.20 -8.64
N ALA A 326 -17.38 -17.06 -8.42
CA ALA A 326 -16.68 -16.79 -7.16
C ALA A 326 -17.65 -16.72 -5.98
N HIS A 327 -18.82 -16.11 -6.16
CA HIS A 327 -19.87 -16.02 -5.15
C HIS A 327 -20.28 -17.42 -4.64
N SER A 328 -20.53 -18.35 -5.56
CA SER A 328 -20.91 -19.73 -5.21
C SER A 328 -19.82 -20.42 -4.39
N LYS A 329 -18.55 -20.23 -4.75
CA LYS A 329 -17.40 -20.76 -3.99
C LYS A 329 -17.32 -20.13 -2.60
N VAL A 330 -17.47 -18.81 -2.48
CA VAL A 330 -17.47 -18.12 -1.19
C VAL A 330 -18.61 -18.60 -0.29
N LEU A 331 -19.81 -18.79 -0.83
CA LEU A 331 -20.93 -19.33 -0.05
C LEU A 331 -20.66 -20.76 0.42
N ARG A 332 -20.09 -21.62 -0.43
CA ARG A 332 -19.68 -22.97 -0.02
C ARG A 332 -18.60 -22.95 1.06
N ALA A 333 -17.62 -22.05 0.95
CA ALA A 333 -16.60 -21.85 1.97
C ALA A 333 -17.20 -21.43 3.31
N LEU A 334 -18.17 -20.50 3.32
CA LEU A 334 -18.89 -20.10 4.53
C LEU A 334 -19.62 -21.29 5.18
N GLU A 335 -20.30 -22.11 4.38
CA GLU A 335 -20.98 -23.32 4.88
C GLU A 335 -19.99 -24.30 5.53
N ASN A 336 -18.88 -24.61 4.86
CA ASN A 336 -17.83 -25.49 5.38
C ASN A 336 -17.24 -24.95 6.68
N LEU A 337 -16.92 -23.66 6.73
CA LEU A 337 -16.37 -23.00 7.92
C LEU A 337 -17.34 -23.03 9.10
N VAL A 338 -18.62 -22.73 8.87
CA VAL A 338 -19.65 -22.78 9.91
C VAL A 338 -19.84 -24.19 10.44
N GLN A 339 -19.86 -25.19 9.56
CA GLN A 339 -19.99 -26.60 9.97
C GLN A 339 -18.81 -27.05 10.84
N LEU A 340 -17.59 -26.61 10.54
CA LEU A 340 -16.37 -27.04 11.24
C LEU A 340 -15.99 -26.19 12.45
N SER A 341 -16.40 -24.92 12.49
CA SER A 341 -15.90 -23.93 13.47
C SER A 341 -16.97 -23.04 14.10
N GLY A 342 -18.23 -23.13 13.69
CA GLY A 342 -19.30 -22.24 14.14
C GLY A 342 -19.28 -20.86 13.45
N PRO A 343 -20.41 -20.12 13.46
CA PRO A 343 -20.53 -18.80 12.83
C PRO A 343 -19.65 -17.73 13.48
N GLU A 344 -19.30 -17.88 14.76
CA GLU A 344 -18.45 -16.97 15.51
C GLU A 344 -16.98 -16.96 15.04
N ALA A 345 -16.56 -18.02 14.32
CA ALA A 345 -15.23 -18.08 13.71
C ALA A 345 -15.15 -17.27 12.40
N VAL A 346 -16.26 -16.73 11.92
CA VAL A 346 -16.38 -16.04 10.62
C VAL A 346 -16.66 -14.56 10.82
N THR A 347 -15.80 -13.74 10.21
CA THR A 347 -16.06 -12.31 10.00
C THR A 347 -16.26 -12.06 8.52
N LEU A 348 -17.45 -11.62 8.13
CA LEU A 348 -17.72 -11.16 6.78
C LEU A 348 -17.09 -9.77 6.61
N ILE A 349 -16.21 -9.62 5.60
CA ILE A 349 -15.56 -8.34 5.30
C ILE A 349 -15.99 -7.79 3.94
N THR A 350 -15.99 -6.47 3.80
CA THR A 350 -16.22 -5.83 2.50
C THR A 350 -15.40 -4.56 2.34
N ALA A 351 -14.72 -4.45 1.19
CA ALA A 351 -14.20 -3.18 0.71
C ALA A 351 -15.33 -2.46 -0.04
N VAL A 352 -15.74 -1.29 0.44
CA VAL A 352 -16.90 -0.56 -0.10
C VAL A 352 -16.51 0.09 -1.43
N THR A 353 -16.76 -0.60 -2.53
CA THR A 353 -16.48 -0.09 -3.87
C THR A 353 -17.61 0.79 -4.39
N ARG A 354 -17.29 1.69 -5.32
CA ARG A 354 -18.27 2.47 -6.07
C ARG A 354 -19.28 1.56 -6.79
N THR A 355 -18.82 0.43 -7.32
CA THR A 355 -19.66 -0.53 -8.04
C THR A 355 -20.70 -1.19 -7.13
N ALA A 356 -20.41 -1.36 -5.83
CA ALA A 356 -21.25 -2.13 -4.91
C ALA A 356 -21.63 -1.39 -3.61
N VAL A 357 -21.49 -0.06 -3.55
CA VAL A 357 -21.81 0.71 -2.34
C VAL A 357 -23.26 0.47 -1.87
N GLY A 358 -24.19 0.30 -2.80
CA GLY A 358 -25.61 0.01 -2.52
C GLY A 358 -25.87 -1.35 -1.84
N GLU A 359 -24.94 -2.30 -1.93
CA GLU A 359 -25.07 -3.62 -1.29
C GLU A 359 -24.75 -3.60 0.20
N LEU A 360 -24.10 -2.55 0.69
CA LEU A 360 -23.59 -2.49 2.06
C LEU A 360 -24.66 -2.77 3.14
N PRO A 361 -25.89 -2.22 3.07
CA PRO A 361 -26.95 -2.57 4.01
C PRO A 361 -27.41 -4.04 3.91
N ARG A 362 -27.48 -4.59 2.69
CA ARG A 362 -27.89 -5.98 2.43
C ARG A 362 -26.87 -6.97 2.97
N LEU A 363 -25.58 -6.71 2.76
CA LEU A 363 -24.48 -7.52 3.27
C LEU A 363 -24.46 -7.57 4.79
N ARG A 364 -24.67 -6.42 5.45
CA ARG A 364 -24.75 -6.36 6.91
C ARG A 364 -25.91 -7.17 7.45
N GLU A 365 -27.08 -7.06 6.83
CA GLU A 365 -28.25 -7.85 7.24
C GLU A 365 -28.03 -9.35 6.99
N TYR A 366 -27.41 -9.70 5.87
CA TYR A 366 -27.01 -11.08 5.56
C TYR A 366 -26.09 -11.68 6.63
N ALA A 367 -25.08 -10.93 7.08
CA ALA A 367 -24.18 -11.33 8.16
C ALA A 367 -24.93 -11.49 9.48
N ARG A 368 -25.78 -10.52 9.85
CA ARG A 368 -26.58 -10.53 11.08
C ARG A 368 -27.48 -11.77 11.16
N GLN A 369 -28.18 -12.11 10.07
CA GLN A 369 -29.08 -13.26 10.02
C GLN A 369 -28.36 -14.60 10.22
N ARG A 370 -27.07 -14.67 9.88
CA ARG A 370 -26.24 -15.87 9.99
C ARG A 370 -25.35 -15.91 11.23
N GLY A 371 -25.40 -14.86 12.06
CA GLY A 371 -24.57 -14.76 13.26
C GLY A 371 -23.11 -14.44 12.99
N PHE A 372 -22.77 -13.93 11.80
CA PHE A 372 -21.41 -13.54 11.46
C PHE A 372 -21.09 -12.14 12.02
N ALA A 373 -19.84 -11.93 12.41
CA ALA A 373 -19.33 -10.57 12.56
C ALA A 373 -19.27 -9.89 11.17
N PHE A 374 -19.39 -8.56 11.15
CA PHE A 374 -19.37 -7.77 9.91
C PHE A 374 -18.43 -6.58 10.04
N ALA A 375 -17.50 -6.45 9.10
CA ALA A 375 -16.60 -5.30 9.03
C ALA A 375 -16.54 -4.73 7.61
N ALA A 376 -16.63 -3.41 7.49
CA ALA A 376 -16.56 -2.71 6.22
C ALA A 376 -15.46 -1.66 6.26
N HIS A 377 -14.75 -1.49 5.16
CA HIS A 377 -13.76 -0.43 5.00
C HIS A 377 -13.82 0.20 3.62
N MET A 378 -13.41 1.45 3.51
CA MET A 378 -13.16 2.09 2.23
C MET A 378 -11.96 1.42 1.55
N PRO A 379 -11.94 1.35 0.21
CA PRO A 379 -10.74 1.01 -0.54
C PRO A 379 -9.59 1.96 -0.17
N TYR A 380 -8.36 1.49 -0.30
CA TYR A 380 -7.16 2.29 -0.14
C TYR A 380 -6.18 1.96 -1.27
N PRO A 381 -5.37 2.93 -1.72
CA PRO A 381 -4.44 2.72 -2.82
C PRO A 381 -3.38 1.68 -2.45
N SER A 382 -3.11 0.74 -3.37
CA SER A 382 -1.94 -0.15 -3.28
C SER A 382 -0.68 0.56 -3.78
N SER A 383 -0.86 1.54 -4.65
CA SER A 383 0.14 2.50 -5.11
C SER A 383 -0.48 3.89 -5.22
N GLU A 384 0.35 4.94 -5.09
CA GLU A 384 -0.09 6.33 -5.33
C GLU A 384 -0.18 6.67 -6.83
N SER A 385 -0.10 5.66 -7.72
CA SER A 385 -0.29 5.86 -9.16
C SER A 385 -1.76 6.13 -9.47
N ARG A 386 -2.05 7.07 -10.38
CA ARG A 386 -3.42 7.28 -10.88
C ARG A 386 -4.00 6.08 -11.65
N SER A 387 -3.15 5.14 -12.05
CA SER A 387 -3.58 3.87 -12.63
C SER A 387 -4.07 2.87 -11.59
N ASP A 388 -3.84 3.11 -10.30
CA ASP A 388 -4.34 2.25 -9.24
C ASP A 388 -5.88 2.22 -9.26
N HIS A 389 -6.42 1.03 -9.06
CA HIS A 389 -7.85 0.77 -9.08
C HIS A 389 -8.61 1.53 -7.99
N PHE A 390 -7.93 2.03 -6.95
CA PHE A 390 -8.49 3.00 -6.01
C PHE A 390 -9.11 4.21 -6.73
N PHE A 391 -8.46 4.76 -7.77
CA PHE A 391 -8.93 5.96 -8.47
C PHE A 391 -10.14 5.73 -9.38
N THR A 392 -10.53 4.47 -9.61
CA THR A 392 -11.76 4.11 -10.32
C THR A 392 -12.84 3.67 -9.33
N GLU A 393 -12.50 2.78 -8.40
CA GLU A 393 -13.45 2.07 -7.54
C GLU A 393 -13.68 2.68 -6.15
N CYS A 394 -12.89 3.67 -5.68
CA CYS A 394 -13.21 4.36 -4.43
C CYS A 394 -14.48 5.25 -4.58
N PRO A 395 -15.54 5.06 -3.76
CA PRO A 395 -16.69 5.96 -3.73
C PRO A 395 -16.41 7.23 -2.91
N GLN A 396 -17.31 8.22 -2.99
CA GLN A 396 -17.27 9.34 -2.05
C GLN A 396 -17.68 8.88 -0.65
N GLN A 397 -17.07 9.40 0.42
CA GLN A 397 -17.45 9.02 1.78
C GLN A 397 -18.88 9.45 2.11
N SER A 398 -19.33 10.59 1.58
CA SER A 398 -20.71 11.06 1.70
C SER A 398 -21.73 10.10 1.05
N GLU A 399 -21.38 9.45 -0.06
CA GLU A 399 -22.22 8.43 -0.71
C GLU A 399 -22.39 7.18 0.17
N VAL A 400 -21.29 6.72 0.79
CA VAL A 400 -21.32 5.59 1.72
C VAL A 400 -22.14 5.92 2.97
N ALA A 401 -21.88 7.06 3.58
CA ALA A 401 -22.61 7.53 4.76
C ALA A 401 -24.11 7.70 4.47
N ARG A 402 -24.46 8.27 3.32
CA ARG A 402 -25.83 8.40 2.84
C ARG A 402 -26.52 7.05 2.71
N THR A 403 -25.87 6.08 2.05
CA THR A 403 -26.44 4.75 1.83
C THR A 403 -26.79 4.06 3.16
N LEU A 404 -25.93 4.20 4.18
CA LEU A 404 -26.18 3.65 5.51
C LEU A 404 -27.27 4.41 6.27
N ALA A 405 -27.30 5.74 6.12
CA ALA A 405 -28.30 6.58 6.76
C ALA A 405 -29.69 6.34 6.17
N ASP A 406 -29.83 6.26 4.84
CA ASP A 406 -31.09 5.94 4.16
C ASP A 406 -31.65 4.56 4.56
N ALA A 407 -30.77 3.60 4.85
CA ALA A 407 -31.15 2.28 5.36
C ALA A 407 -31.50 2.27 6.87
N GLY A 408 -31.37 3.39 7.58
CA GLY A 408 -31.63 3.48 9.02
C GLY A 408 -30.71 2.62 9.89
N ASN A 409 -29.54 2.24 9.36
CA ASN A 409 -28.68 1.21 9.96
C ASN A 409 -27.28 1.76 10.26
N PRO A 410 -27.04 2.38 11.44
CA PRO A 410 -25.76 3.01 11.75
C PRO A 410 -24.63 1.97 11.78
N LEU A 411 -23.61 2.16 10.94
CA LEU A 411 -22.41 1.31 10.84
C LEU A 411 -21.19 2.22 10.81
N ILE A 412 -20.11 1.82 11.49
CA ILE A 412 -18.81 2.43 11.23
C ILE A 412 -18.19 1.70 10.04
N VAL A 413 -18.00 2.44 8.95
CA VAL A 413 -17.16 2.00 7.83
C VAL A 413 -15.79 2.62 8.01
N ARG A 414 -14.77 1.78 8.13
CA ARG A 414 -13.42 2.25 8.31
C ARG A 414 -12.95 3.08 7.11
N GLY A 415 -12.44 4.28 7.34
CA GLY A 415 -12.09 5.23 6.28
C GLY A 415 -13.20 6.18 5.85
N VAL A 416 -14.43 6.04 6.36
CA VAL A 416 -15.42 7.11 6.32
C VAL A 416 -15.19 8.02 7.53
N ALA A 417 -14.84 9.27 7.27
CA ALA A 417 -14.56 10.24 8.32
C ALA A 417 -15.81 10.46 9.19
N PRO A 418 -15.68 10.44 10.52
CA PRO A 418 -16.78 10.66 11.44
C PRO A 418 -17.59 11.93 11.15
N CYS A 419 -16.93 13.02 10.74
CA CYS A 419 -17.61 14.27 10.43
C CYS A 419 -18.51 14.20 9.17
N VAL A 420 -18.19 13.33 8.22
CA VAL A 420 -19.00 13.10 7.00
C VAL A 420 -20.24 12.31 7.37
N ALA A 421 -20.05 11.19 8.07
CA ALA A 421 -21.15 10.38 8.60
C ALA A 421 -22.10 11.22 9.47
N PHE A 422 -21.56 11.95 10.45
CA PHE A 422 -22.32 12.82 11.36
C PHE A 422 -23.33 13.70 10.61
N ARG A 423 -22.92 14.34 9.51
CA ARG A 423 -23.79 15.24 8.72
C ARG A 423 -24.90 14.50 7.98
N GLU A 424 -24.57 13.39 7.33
CA GLU A 424 -25.55 12.62 6.56
C GLU A 424 -26.62 12.03 7.50
N TYR A 425 -26.22 11.51 8.68
CA TYR A 425 -27.15 11.06 9.71
C TYR A 425 -27.99 12.19 10.31
N LEU A 426 -27.37 13.33 10.66
CA LEU A 426 -28.08 14.49 11.22
C LEU A 426 -29.12 15.06 10.24
N SER A 427 -28.77 15.16 8.96
CA SER A 427 -29.68 15.67 7.92
C SER A 427 -30.94 14.80 7.71
N ARG A 428 -30.89 13.54 8.16
CA ARG A 428 -32.00 12.57 8.10
C ARG A 428 -32.71 12.39 9.44
N GLY A 429 -32.34 13.17 10.46
CA GLY A 429 -32.92 13.06 11.80
C GLY A 429 -32.60 11.74 12.51
N ILE A 430 -31.50 11.06 12.16
CA ILE A 430 -31.11 9.81 12.79
C ILE A 430 -30.33 10.12 14.07
N GLY A 431 -30.79 9.56 15.20
CA GLY A 431 -30.16 9.73 16.51
C GLY A 431 -28.72 9.24 16.52
N LEU A 432 -27.79 10.13 16.86
CA LEU A 432 -26.35 9.87 16.81
C LEU A 432 -25.80 9.20 18.07
N ARG A 433 -26.61 9.04 19.11
CA ARG A 433 -26.19 8.43 20.38
C ARG A 433 -25.68 7.00 20.20
N SER A 434 -26.41 6.20 19.42
CA SER A 434 -25.99 4.83 19.09
C SER A 434 -24.71 4.81 18.26
N TRP A 435 -24.57 5.73 17.30
CA TRP A 435 -23.39 5.84 16.45
C TRP A 435 -22.14 6.31 17.21
N LEU A 436 -22.27 7.28 18.13
CA LEU A 436 -21.16 7.74 19.00
C LEU A 436 -20.75 6.68 20.03
N SER A 437 -21.63 5.73 20.35
CA SER A 437 -21.32 4.61 21.25
C SER A 437 -20.58 3.45 20.58
N LEU A 438 -20.45 3.48 19.24
CA LEU A 438 -19.66 2.51 18.49
C LEU A 438 -18.15 2.83 18.64
N ASP A 439 -17.29 1.80 18.63
CA ASP A 439 -15.86 1.95 18.94
C ASP A 439 -15.18 2.97 18.00
N PRO A 440 -14.73 4.13 18.53
CA PRO A 440 -14.13 5.20 17.73
C PRO A 440 -12.80 4.81 17.08
N ARG A 441 -12.13 3.75 17.56
CA ARG A 441 -10.86 3.27 16.97
C ARG A 441 -11.05 2.67 15.57
N MET A 442 -12.30 2.43 15.16
CA MET A 442 -12.62 1.81 13.86
C MET A 442 -12.71 2.80 12.70
N SER A 443 -12.65 4.12 12.92
CA SER A 443 -12.68 5.13 11.84
C SER A 443 -11.31 5.50 11.26
N GLY A 444 -10.23 4.89 11.73
CA GLY A 444 -8.88 5.17 11.23
C GLY A 444 -8.73 4.90 9.72
N VAL A 445 -7.78 5.58 9.09
CA VAL A 445 -7.55 5.44 7.65
C VAL A 445 -7.21 3.98 7.28
N PRO A 446 -7.91 3.36 6.32
CA PRO A 446 -7.59 2.00 5.88
C PRO A 446 -6.27 1.99 5.11
N GLY A 447 -5.51 0.90 5.24
CA GLY A 447 -4.12 0.79 4.77
C GLY A 447 -3.09 1.41 5.72
N ALA A 448 -3.48 2.30 6.65
CA ALA A 448 -2.55 2.91 7.61
C ALA A 448 -2.30 2.03 8.85
N GLU A 449 -3.14 1.02 9.12
CA GLU A 449 -2.97 0.07 10.23
C GLU A 449 -1.65 -0.70 10.15
N TYR A 450 -1.12 -0.88 8.94
CA TYR A 450 0.15 -1.55 8.69
C TYR A 450 1.36 -0.74 9.19
N ARG A 451 1.16 0.53 9.58
CA ARG A 451 2.17 1.33 10.29
C ARG A 451 2.13 1.15 11.81
N SER A 452 1.11 0.49 12.35
CA SER A 452 0.90 0.37 13.79
C SER A 452 1.89 -0.60 14.42
N LYS A 453 2.42 -0.24 15.59
CA LYS A 453 3.24 -1.14 16.43
C LYS A 453 2.49 -2.41 16.88
N ALA A 454 1.16 -2.43 16.75
CA ALA A 454 0.32 -3.60 17.01
C ALA A 454 0.49 -4.72 15.97
N PHE A 455 1.00 -4.39 14.77
CA PHE A 455 1.33 -5.35 13.73
C PHE A 455 2.84 -5.41 13.52
N ARG A 456 3.38 -6.62 13.41
CA ARG A 456 4.77 -6.84 12.98
C ARG A 456 4.77 -7.55 11.63
N HIS A 457 5.60 -7.06 10.73
CA HIS A 457 5.77 -7.58 9.38
C HIS A 457 7.12 -8.31 9.30
N GLY A 458 7.07 -9.64 9.22
CA GLY A 458 8.26 -10.49 9.27
C GLY A 458 9.11 -10.28 10.52
N ALA A 459 10.34 -10.80 10.50
CA ALA A 459 11.27 -10.63 11.59
C ALA A 459 12.38 -9.61 11.27
N GLY A 460 12.27 -8.45 11.94
CA GLY A 460 13.33 -7.44 11.96
C GLY A 460 13.04 -6.12 11.24
N ASP A 461 11.78 -5.73 11.05
CA ASP A 461 11.35 -4.47 10.41
C ASP A 461 11.86 -4.26 8.97
N ARG A 462 12.46 -5.27 8.34
CA ARG A 462 13.12 -5.16 7.02
C ARG A 462 12.25 -5.46 5.81
N ASP A 463 11.05 -6.03 6.00
CA ASP A 463 10.09 -6.27 4.93
C ASP A 463 8.70 -5.87 5.41
N ARG A 464 8.35 -4.59 5.26
CA ARG A 464 6.96 -4.14 5.32
C ARG A 464 6.21 -4.64 4.08
N GLY A 465 5.92 -5.95 4.04
CA GLY A 465 5.20 -6.62 2.94
C GLY A 465 3.73 -6.20 2.78
N ALA A 466 3.28 -5.15 3.47
CA ALA A 466 1.97 -4.56 3.32
C ALA A 466 2.08 -3.14 2.78
N PHE A 467 1.44 -2.87 1.65
CA PHE A 467 1.33 -1.54 1.07
C PHE A 467 0.68 -0.60 2.08
N ALA A 468 1.47 0.31 2.66
CA ALA A 468 0.97 1.35 3.54
C ALA A 468 0.52 2.54 2.69
N ALA A 469 -0.79 2.81 2.68
CA ALA A 469 -1.35 3.93 1.93
C ALA A 469 -0.81 5.28 2.43
N SER A 470 -0.62 6.30 1.57
CA SER A 470 -0.14 7.62 2.00
C SER A 470 -1.26 8.44 2.67
N THR A 471 -0.93 9.15 3.75
CA THR A 471 -1.85 10.04 4.46
C THR A 471 -1.33 11.47 4.56
N VAL A 472 -2.25 12.41 4.73
CA VAL A 472 -1.99 13.81 5.09
C VAL A 472 -2.86 14.22 6.28
N GLU A 473 -2.42 15.22 7.04
CA GLU A 473 -3.24 15.78 8.14
C GLU A 473 -4.51 16.44 7.59
N CYS A 474 -5.63 16.22 8.26
CA CYS A 474 -6.91 16.83 7.90
C CYS A 474 -6.85 18.35 8.14
N PRO A 475 -7.23 19.20 7.17
CA PRO A 475 -7.18 20.66 7.31
C PRO A 475 -8.13 21.21 8.39
N HIS A 476 -9.09 20.40 8.83
CA HIS A 476 -10.08 20.76 9.86
C HIS A 476 -9.77 20.16 11.23
N ALA A 477 -8.67 19.41 11.38
CA ALA A 477 -8.37 18.65 12.59
C ALA A 477 -8.28 19.51 13.85
N SER A 478 -7.70 20.71 13.76
CA SER A 478 -7.48 21.62 14.90
C SER A 478 -8.77 22.08 15.58
N ASN A 479 -9.88 22.15 14.85
CA ASN A 479 -11.15 22.70 15.32
C ASN A 479 -12.28 21.66 15.37
N CYS A 480 -11.98 20.38 15.17
CA CYS A 480 -12.99 19.32 15.08
C CYS A 480 -13.09 18.53 16.39
N ALA A 481 -14.27 18.51 17.01
CA ALA A 481 -14.55 17.71 18.21
C ALA A 481 -14.43 16.19 17.97
N LEU A 482 -14.50 15.75 16.71
CA LEU A 482 -14.35 14.35 16.31
C LEU A 482 -12.91 14.00 15.86
N ARG A 483 -11.90 14.84 16.17
CA ARG A 483 -10.50 14.59 15.76
C ARG A 483 -9.96 13.27 16.29
N GLU A 484 -10.07 13.04 17.59
CA GLU A 484 -9.53 11.86 18.27
C GLU A 484 -10.09 10.54 17.70
N PRO A 485 -11.42 10.35 17.57
CA PRO A 485 -11.97 9.15 16.94
C PRO A 485 -11.65 9.05 15.43
N CYS A 486 -11.48 10.18 14.73
CA CYS A 486 -11.13 10.20 13.31
C CYS A 486 -9.65 9.84 13.05
N GLY A 487 -8.76 10.01 14.04
CA GLY A 487 -7.31 9.98 13.87
C GLY A 487 -6.72 11.24 13.21
N GLY A 488 -7.55 12.14 12.68
CA GLY A 488 -7.12 13.43 12.14
C GLY A 488 -6.33 13.36 10.82
N GLU A 489 -6.31 12.21 10.16
CA GLU A 489 -5.61 12.01 8.88
C GLU A 489 -6.60 11.62 7.77
N LEU A 490 -6.22 11.93 6.52
CA LEU A 490 -6.96 11.58 5.30
C LEU A 490 -6.02 10.93 4.30
N LEU A 491 -6.55 10.03 3.45
CA LEU A 491 -5.78 9.47 2.34
C LEU A 491 -5.41 10.58 1.36
N ARG A 492 -4.12 10.66 1.00
CA ARG A 492 -3.65 11.62 -0.01
C ARG A 492 -4.37 11.40 -1.35
N ALA A 493 -4.38 10.17 -1.85
CA ALA A 493 -5.07 9.78 -3.07
C ALA A 493 -6.57 10.15 -3.07
N TYR A 494 -7.23 10.10 -1.90
CA TYR A 494 -8.63 10.50 -1.78
C TYR A 494 -8.82 11.99 -2.03
N LEU A 495 -8.00 12.84 -1.39
CA LEU A 495 -8.03 14.28 -1.59
C LEU A 495 -7.66 14.68 -3.02
N GLU A 496 -6.73 13.97 -3.65
CA GLU A 496 -6.39 14.20 -5.06
C GLU A 496 -7.55 13.87 -6.00
N ARG A 497 -8.40 12.90 -5.64
CA ARG A 497 -9.55 12.49 -6.44
C ARG A 497 -10.77 13.37 -6.23
N PHE A 498 -11.13 13.65 -4.98
CA PHE A 498 -12.41 14.26 -4.62
C PHE A 498 -12.29 15.64 -3.96
N GLY A 499 -11.08 16.10 -3.65
CA GLY A 499 -10.87 17.30 -2.84
C GLY A 499 -11.25 17.08 -1.37
N SER A 500 -11.43 18.17 -0.65
CA SER A 500 -11.71 18.15 0.81
C SER A 500 -13.12 18.63 1.20
N ASP A 501 -14.01 18.88 0.23
CA ASP A 501 -15.24 19.65 0.47
C ASP A 501 -16.28 18.97 1.38
N GLU A 502 -16.30 17.64 1.41
CA GLU A 502 -17.18 16.86 2.28
C GLU A 502 -16.69 16.83 3.74
N PHE A 503 -15.41 17.09 3.99
CA PHE A 503 -14.85 17.19 5.33
C PHE A 503 -15.09 18.59 5.87
N ARG A 504 -15.66 18.67 7.07
CA ARG A 504 -15.76 19.93 7.81
C ARG A 504 -15.70 19.62 9.29
N ALA A 505 -15.19 20.56 10.08
CA ALA A 505 -15.16 20.42 11.54
C ALA A 505 -16.58 20.24 12.10
N VAL A 506 -16.72 19.40 13.12
CA VAL A 506 -17.93 19.32 13.94
C VAL A 506 -17.64 20.06 15.24
N GLY A 507 -18.45 21.07 15.55
CA GLY A 507 -18.34 21.83 16.79
C GLY A 507 -18.86 21.01 17.97
N LEU A 508 -18.35 21.30 19.18
CA LEU A 508 -18.83 20.64 20.40
C LEU A 508 -20.32 20.92 20.64
N THR A 509 -20.79 22.12 20.31
CA THR A 509 -22.21 22.49 20.40
C THR A 509 -23.09 21.65 19.47
N ASP A 510 -22.68 21.46 18.21
CA ASP A 510 -23.41 20.63 17.25
C ASP A 510 -23.52 19.18 17.74
N LEU A 511 -22.41 18.66 18.29
CA LEU A 511 -22.34 17.33 18.87
C LEU A 511 -23.35 17.19 20.04
N LEU A 512 -23.31 18.11 21.01
CA LEU A 512 -24.17 18.06 22.19
C LEU A 512 -25.66 18.21 21.85
N LEU A 513 -26.01 19.12 20.93
CA LEU A 513 -27.40 19.32 20.50
C LEU A 513 -27.94 18.09 19.76
N SER A 514 -27.10 17.41 18.97
CA SER A 514 -27.50 16.23 18.21
C SER A 514 -27.78 14.98 19.06
N VAL A 515 -27.20 14.90 20.26
CA VAL A 515 -27.43 13.78 21.21
C VAL A 515 -28.75 13.96 21.97
N ASN A 516 -29.13 15.21 22.26
CA ASN A 516 -30.33 15.54 23.04
C ASN A 516 -31.62 15.62 22.20
N ALA A 517 -31.52 15.62 20.86
CA ALA A 517 -32.66 15.81 19.97
C ALA A 517 -33.45 14.52 19.65
N THR A 518 -33.13 13.37 20.26
CA THR A 518 -33.78 12.09 19.94
C THR A 518 -35.15 11.97 20.65
N PRO A 519 -36.30 12.05 19.95
CA PRO A 519 -37.60 11.88 20.59
C PRO A 519 -37.83 10.39 20.91
N GLY A 520 -38.01 10.05 22.18
CA GLY A 520 -38.38 8.69 22.61
C GLY A 520 -37.32 7.89 23.39
N ASP A 521 -36.19 8.50 23.77
CA ASP A 521 -35.22 7.86 24.67
C ASP A 521 -35.67 8.04 26.15
N PRO A 522 -35.81 6.97 26.97
CA PRO A 522 -36.39 7.03 28.32
C PRO A 522 -35.61 7.88 29.34
N LEU A 523 -34.48 8.48 28.94
CA LEU A 523 -33.63 9.32 29.77
C LEU A 523 -33.72 10.82 29.43
N SER A 524 -34.76 11.25 28.71
CA SER A 524 -35.03 12.68 28.44
C SER A 524 -35.54 13.49 29.63
N CYS A 525 -35.47 12.96 30.86
CA CYS A 525 -35.74 13.71 32.09
C CYS A 525 -34.51 13.76 33.00
N ASP A 526 -34.12 14.99 33.34
CA ASP A 526 -33.30 15.37 34.50
C ASP A 526 -31.88 14.82 34.60
N ALA A 527 -30.96 15.43 33.84
CA ALA A 527 -29.60 15.63 34.33
C ALA A 527 -29.02 16.92 33.75
N GLY A 528 -29.15 18.01 34.51
CA GLY A 528 -28.41 19.25 34.25
C GLY A 528 -26.91 18.96 34.30
N LEU A 529 -26.26 18.94 33.13
CA LEU A 529 -24.81 18.98 33.02
C LEU A 529 -24.34 20.43 33.20
N GLU A 530 -23.92 20.79 34.41
CA GLU A 530 -23.08 21.96 34.64
C GLU A 530 -21.73 21.76 33.93
N LEU A 531 -21.57 22.44 32.80
CA LEU A 531 -20.29 22.62 32.11
C LEU A 531 -19.37 23.50 32.97
N ARG A 532 -18.46 22.89 33.75
CA ARG A 532 -17.25 23.58 34.20
C ARG A 532 -16.12 23.33 33.20
N ALA A 533 -15.82 24.37 32.43
CA ALA A 533 -14.63 24.46 31.60
C ALA A 533 -13.36 24.29 32.44
N ARG A 534 -12.50 23.37 32.04
CA ARG A 534 -11.04 23.42 32.23
C ARG A 534 -10.35 22.87 31.01
#